data_AF-A0A2E2JJT2-F1
#
_entry.id   AF-A0A2E2JJT2-F1
#
_cell.length_a   1.000
_cell.length_b   1.000
_cell.length_c   1.000
_cell.angle_alpha   90.00
_cell.angle_beta   90.00
_cell.angle_gamma   90.00
#
_symmetry.space_group_name_H-M   'P 1'
#
loop_
_entity.id
_entity.type
_entity.pdbx_description
1 polymer ?
#
loop_
_entity_poly.entity_id
_entity_poly.type
_entity_poly.pdbx_seq_one_letter_code
_entity_poly.pdbx_strand_id
1 'polypeptide(L)'
;MNKLLMTTAATLVAMGSTAFAQNMIDTTDVKAEGNTATFAKVSSDNGGYLVLHEVKDGAPVVPGSIGHVAIPAGESMNVSVEAEMDLAGDTEYMAMLHDETNGNDTYDFGEGSTDVDTPTMTDGKPVVMPFTAMASMDSSAGASATTDMGAAGAGAAMDSKASGSTTATSGEPGANSDEVTTPSGGVVPGQTPN
;
A
#
# COMPACT_ATOMS: atom_id res chain seq x y z
N MET A 1 -62.77 46.19 19.64
CA MET A 1 -61.44 46.36 20.28
C MET A 1 -60.73 45.02 20.30
N ASN A 2 -59.47 45.01 19.83
CA ASN A 2 -58.31 44.15 20.16
C ASN A 2 -58.50 42.63 20.21
N LYS A 3 -58.06 41.87 19.19
CA LYS A 3 -56.68 41.37 18.95
C LYS A 3 -56.07 40.63 20.15
N LEU A 4 -55.87 39.31 20.04
CA LEU A 4 -54.54 38.71 20.17
C LEU A 4 -54.50 37.28 19.60
N LEU A 5 -53.68 37.11 18.56
CA LEU A 5 -53.17 35.84 18.07
C LEU A 5 -52.14 35.31 19.07
N MET A 6 -52.24 34.05 19.49
CA MET A 6 -51.11 33.32 20.08
C MET A 6 -50.84 32.07 19.24
N THR A 7 -49.89 32.26 18.32
CA THR A 7 -49.27 31.25 17.48
C THR A 7 -48.38 30.37 18.35
N THR A 8 -48.77 29.12 18.60
CA THR A 8 -47.88 28.11 19.18
C THR A 8 -46.98 27.58 18.07
N ALA A 9 -45.73 28.01 18.06
CA ALA A 9 -44.70 27.46 17.19
C ALA A 9 -44.38 26.03 17.62
N ALA A 10 -44.83 25.04 16.82
CA ALA A 10 -44.36 23.67 16.93
C ALA A 10 -42.90 23.63 16.46
N THR A 11 -41.97 23.53 17.40
CA THR A 11 -40.55 23.28 17.12
C THR A 11 -40.42 21.83 16.64
N LEU A 12 -40.43 21.64 15.32
CA LEU A 12 -40.04 20.37 14.69
C LEU A 12 -38.55 20.15 14.98
N VAL A 13 -38.24 19.31 15.96
CA VAL A 13 -36.90 18.74 16.10
C VAL A 13 -36.71 17.81 14.91
N ALA A 14 -35.91 18.24 13.94
CA ALA A 14 -35.44 17.37 12.87
C ALA A 14 -34.59 16.27 13.52
N MET A 15 -35.18 15.09 13.69
CA MET A 15 -34.43 13.87 13.94
C MET A 15 -33.62 13.61 12.67
N GLY A 16 -32.36 14.04 12.68
CA GLY A 16 -31.40 13.63 11.66
C GLY A 16 -31.28 12.12 11.71
N SER A 17 -31.83 11.45 10.70
CA SER A 17 -31.57 10.04 10.46
C SER A 17 -30.09 9.91 10.12
N THR A 18 -29.27 9.63 11.12
CA THR A 18 -27.92 9.11 10.91
C THR A 18 -28.09 7.80 10.17
N ALA A 19 -27.66 7.74 8.91
CA ALA A 19 -27.53 6.46 8.22
C ALA A 19 -26.51 5.64 9.02
N PHE A 20 -26.97 4.65 9.79
CA PHE A 20 -26.10 3.69 10.43
C PHE A 20 -25.49 2.86 9.31
N ALA A 21 -24.20 3.10 9.04
CA ALA A 21 -23.47 2.39 8.02
C ALA A 21 -23.30 0.95 8.54
N GLN A 22 -24.08 0.01 7.99
CA GLN A 22 -24.01 -1.40 8.35
C GLN A 22 -22.62 -1.94 7.97
N ASN A 23 -22.00 -2.77 8.82
CA ASN A 23 -20.72 -3.38 8.46
C ASN A 23 -20.89 -4.22 7.19
N MET A 24 -20.10 -3.90 6.17
CA MET A 24 -20.21 -4.51 4.85
C MET A 24 -18.88 -4.42 4.12
N ILE A 25 -18.50 -5.48 3.41
CA ILE A 25 -17.36 -5.48 2.49
C ILE A 25 -17.92 -5.71 1.08
N ASP A 26 -17.71 -4.76 0.17
CA ASP A 26 -18.10 -4.91 -1.23
C ASP A 26 -17.00 -5.67 -1.98
N THR A 27 -17.29 -6.92 -2.31
CA THR A 27 -16.39 -7.79 -3.07
C THR A 27 -16.78 -7.96 -4.54
N THR A 28 -17.73 -7.16 -5.03
CA THR A 28 -18.27 -7.30 -6.40
C THR A 28 -17.23 -6.98 -7.47
N ASP A 29 -16.44 -5.93 -7.24
CA ASP A 29 -15.46 -5.40 -8.20
C ASP A 29 -14.08 -5.26 -7.52
N VAL A 30 -13.60 -6.32 -6.87
CA VAL A 30 -12.26 -6.32 -6.28
C VAL A 30 -11.22 -6.34 -7.38
N LYS A 31 -10.30 -5.39 -7.35
CA LYS A 31 -9.12 -5.35 -8.24
C LYS A 31 -7.91 -5.89 -7.50
N ALA A 32 -7.38 -7.02 -7.93
CA ALA A 32 -6.14 -7.57 -7.41
C ALA A 32 -5.01 -7.30 -8.42
N GLU A 33 -4.02 -6.50 -8.03
CA GLU A 33 -2.86 -6.15 -8.86
C GLU A 33 -1.57 -6.49 -8.12
N GLY A 34 -0.87 -7.55 -8.58
CA GLY A 34 0.30 -8.09 -7.87
C GLY A 34 -0.07 -8.51 -6.46
N ASN A 35 0.45 -7.79 -5.47
CA ASN A 35 0.17 -8.01 -4.04
C ASN A 35 -0.97 -7.17 -3.49
N THR A 36 -1.60 -6.28 -4.27
CA THR A 36 -2.55 -5.30 -3.73
C THR A 36 -3.99 -5.63 -4.13
N ALA A 37 -4.89 -5.81 -3.16
CA ALA A 37 -6.32 -5.94 -3.37
C ALA A 37 -7.04 -4.61 -3.10
N THR A 38 -7.77 -4.08 -4.08
CA THR A 38 -8.55 -2.86 -3.94
C THR A 38 -10.04 -3.17 -3.93
N PHE A 39 -10.70 -2.79 -2.83
CA PHE A 39 -12.13 -2.93 -2.60
C PHE A 39 -12.84 -1.62 -2.94
N ALA A 40 -13.94 -1.71 -3.69
CA ALA A 40 -14.69 -0.54 -4.12
C ALA A 40 -15.28 0.22 -2.93
N LYS A 41 -15.83 -0.52 -1.96
CA LYS A 41 -16.46 0.03 -0.77
C LYS A 41 -16.35 -0.92 0.42
N VAL A 42 -16.02 -0.36 1.56
CA VAL A 42 -15.98 -1.07 2.84
C VAL A 42 -16.65 -0.18 3.88
N SER A 43 -17.57 -0.74 4.65
CA SER A 43 -18.25 -0.02 5.71
C SER A 43 -17.99 -0.73 7.04
N SER A 44 -17.63 0.06 8.05
CA SER A 44 -17.47 -0.42 9.43
C SER A 44 -18.20 0.50 10.40
N ASP A 45 -18.91 -0.04 11.37
CA ASP A 45 -19.64 0.75 12.37
C ASP A 45 -18.67 1.40 13.39
N ASN A 46 -17.70 0.65 13.89
CA ASN A 46 -16.71 1.12 14.88
C ASN A 46 -15.36 1.53 14.28
N GLY A 47 -15.08 1.14 13.03
CA GLY A 47 -13.73 1.27 12.47
C GLY A 47 -12.79 0.18 13.00
N GLY A 48 -11.66 0.00 12.34
CA GLY A 48 -10.71 -1.05 12.67
C GLY A 48 -9.85 -1.44 11.48
N TYR A 49 -9.83 -2.72 11.13
CA TYR A 49 -8.98 -3.25 10.08
C TYR A 49 -9.74 -4.11 9.09
N LEU A 50 -9.38 -3.97 7.81
CA LEU A 50 -9.74 -4.92 6.78
C LEU A 50 -8.54 -5.84 6.55
N VAL A 51 -8.75 -7.14 6.79
CA VAL A 51 -7.68 -8.14 6.80
C VAL A 51 -7.93 -9.16 5.69
N LEU A 52 -6.87 -9.55 5.00
CA LEU A 52 -6.89 -10.60 4.00
C LEU A 52 -6.39 -11.91 4.62
N HIS A 53 -7.10 -12.99 4.32
CA HIS A 53 -6.73 -14.35 4.70
C HIS A 53 -6.63 -15.24 3.45
N GLU A 54 -5.64 -16.12 3.44
CA GLU A 54 -5.63 -17.24 2.51
C GLU A 54 -6.80 -18.17 2.80
N VAL A 55 -7.34 -18.76 1.73
CA VAL A 55 -8.33 -19.82 1.84
C VAL A 55 -7.66 -21.16 1.64
N LYS A 56 -7.79 -22.03 2.64
CA LYS A 56 -7.35 -23.43 2.58
C LYS A 56 -8.53 -24.33 2.88
N ASP A 57 -8.80 -25.28 1.99
CA ASP A 57 -9.95 -26.19 2.11
C ASP A 57 -11.32 -25.48 2.24
N GLY A 58 -11.45 -24.28 1.66
CA GLY A 58 -12.68 -23.47 1.70
C GLY A 58 -12.91 -22.70 3.02
N ALA A 59 -11.90 -22.63 3.89
CA ALA A 59 -11.92 -21.85 5.12
C ALA A 59 -10.72 -20.89 5.19
N PRO A 60 -10.86 -19.74 5.86
CA PRO A 60 -9.74 -18.81 6.04
C PRO A 60 -8.70 -19.44 6.99
N VAL A 61 -7.43 -19.28 6.66
CA VAL A 61 -6.31 -19.74 7.50
C VAL A 61 -6.14 -18.76 8.67
N VAL A 62 -6.92 -18.92 9.73
CA VAL A 62 -6.80 -18.10 10.96
C VAL A 62 -5.85 -18.80 11.94
N PRO A 63 -4.94 -18.09 12.63
CA PRO A 63 -4.78 -16.63 12.73
C PRO A 63 -3.88 -15.99 11.66
N GLY A 64 -3.52 -16.70 10.59
CA GLY A 64 -2.68 -16.16 9.52
C GLY A 64 -3.39 -15.09 8.69
N SER A 65 -2.94 -13.85 8.78
CA SER A 65 -3.28 -12.81 7.80
C SER A 65 -2.20 -12.78 6.72
N ILE A 66 -2.58 -12.47 5.49
CA ILE A 66 -1.64 -12.17 4.40
C ILE A 66 -1.56 -10.69 4.10
N GLY A 67 -2.33 -9.83 4.78
CA GLY A 67 -2.34 -8.39 4.55
C GLY A 67 -3.42 -7.73 5.39
N HIS A 68 -3.24 -6.44 5.70
CA HIS A 68 -4.20 -5.67 6.48
C HIS A 68 -4.13 -4.18 6.13
N VAL A 69 -5.22 -3.47 6.37
CA VAL A 69 -5.26 -2.01 6.28
C VAL A 69 -6.22 -1.45 7.32
N ALA A 70 -5.86 -0.33 7.94
CA ALA A 70 -6.73 0.39 8.84
C ALA A 70 -7.84 1.11 8.06
N ILE A 71 -9.07 1.01 8.55
CA ILE A 71 -10.24 1.71 8.01
C ILE A 71 -10.94 2.50 9.12
N PRO A 72 -11.32 3.76 8.86
CA PRO A 72 -12.11 4.53 9.82
C PRO A 72 -13.54 3.97 9.94
N ALA A 73 -14.21 4.32 11.03
CA ALA A 73 -15.65 4.14 11.16
C ALA A 73 -16.41 4.90 10.05
N GLY A 74 -17.48 4.29 9.55
CA GLY A 74 -18.27 4.77 8.43
C GLY A 74 -17.99 4.02 7.12
N GLU A 75 -18.24 4.69 5.99
CA GLU A 75 -17.98 4.15 4.65
C GLU A 75 -16.62 4.64 4.13
N SER A 76 -15.78 3.69 3.74
CA SER A 76 -14.50 3.90 3.05
C SER A 76 -14.62 3.42 1.62
N MET A 77 -14.10 4.20 0.68
CA MET A 77 -14.11 3.90 -0.76
C MET A 77 -12.70 3.70 -1.29
N ASN A 78 -12.52 2.83 -2.29
CA ASN A 78 -11.21 2.51 -2.88
C ASN A 78 -10.18 2.10 -1.81
N VAL A 79 -10.55 1.14 -0.96
CA VAL A 79 -9.67 0.64 0.10
C VAL A 79 -8.70 -0.35 -0.51
N SER A 80 -7.42 0.02 -0.56
CA SER A 80 -6.35 -0.86 -1.04
C SER A 80 -5.65 -1.54 0.14
N VAL A 81 -5.58 -2.86 0.08
CA VAL A 81 -4.90 -3.71 1.06
C VAL A 81 -3.67 -4.31 0.38
N GLU A 82 -2.50 -4.04 0.91
CA GLU A 82 -1.25 -4.67 0.46
C GLU A 82 -1.08 -6.00 1.18
N ALA A 83 -0.88 -7.06 0.41
CA ALA A 83 -0.59 -8.38 0.91
C ALA A 83 0.92 -8.64 0.96
N GLU A 84 1.37 -9.42 1.93
CA GLU A 84 2.74 -9.88 2.09
C GLU A 84 3.19 -10.81 0.94
N MET A 85 2.24 -11.34 0.19
CA MET A 85 2.45 -12.23 -0.96
C MET A 85 1.64 -11.82 -2.18
N ASP A 86 2.10 -12.20 -3.36
CA ASP A 86 1.39 -11.95 -4.61
C ASP A 86 0.03 -12.66 -4.58
N LEU A 87 -1.03 -11.90 -4.87
CA LEU A 87 -2.38 -12.42 -5.00
C LEU A 87 -2.48 -13.16 -6.33
N ALA A 88 -2.26 -14.46 -6.28
CA ALA A 88 -2.37 -15.33 -7.45
C ALA A 88 -3.75 -15.17 -8.11
N GLY A 89 -3.75 -14.93 -9.41
CA GLY A 89 -4.96 -14.87 -10.22
C GLY A 89 -5.76 -16.18 -10.16
N ASP A 90 -7.09 -16.05 -10.26
CA ASP A 90 -8.04 -17.16 -10.20
C ASP A 90 -7.99 -17.94 -8.87
N THR A 91 -7.42 -17.34 -7.83
CA THR A 91 -7.37 -17.89 -6.47
C THR A 91 -8.38 -17.19 -5.58
N GLU A 92 -9.03 -17.98 -4.72
CA GLU A 92 -9.99 -17.48 -3.74
C GLU A 92 -9.27 -17.00 -2.47
N TYR A 93 -9.64 -15.81 -2.03
CA TYR A 93 -9.17 -15.19 -0.79
C TYR A 93 -10.38 -14.75 0.03
N MET A 94 -10.17 -14.53 1.33
CA MET A 94 -11.20 -14.02 2.22
C MET A 94 -10.80 -12.70 2.83
N ALA A 95 -11.66 -11.71 2.70
CA ALA A 95 -11.56 -10.44 3.42
C ALA A 95 -12.40 -10.53 4.69
N MET A 96 -11.79 -10.27 5.84
CA MET A 96 -12.45 -10.25 7.14
C MET A 96 -12.32 -8.86 7.77
N LEU A 97 -13.43 -8.37 8.32
CA LEU A 97 -13.44 -7.13 9.08
C LEU A 97 -13.06 -7.42 10.53
N HIS A 98 -12.18 -6.59 11.08
CA HIS A 98 -11.78 -6.61 12.49
C HIS A 98 -12.07 -5.24 13.11
N ASP A 99 -12.59 -5.24 14.33
CA ASP A 99 -12.82 -4.02 15.09
C ASP A 99 -11.54 -3.65 15.85
N GLU A 100 -11.16 -2.38 15.85
CA GLU A 100 -10.08 -1.88 16.72
C GLU A 100 -10.59 -1.84 18.17
N THR A 101 -9.94 -2.58 19.07
CA THR A 101 -10.42 -2.79 20.45
C THR A 101 -9.46 -2.26 21.51
N ASN A 102 -8.21 -2.04 21.15
CA ASN A 102 -7.14 -1.69 22.07
C ASN A 102 -6.75 -0.18 21.96
N GLY A 103 -7.21 0.49 20.89
CA GLY A 103 -7.04 1.91 20.64
C GLY A 103 -5.67 2.31 20.10
N ASN A 104 -4.96 1.39 19.45
CA ASN A 104 -3.74 1.69 18.72
C ASN A 104 -4.01 1.82 17.21
N ASP A 105 -2.93 1.98 16.44
CA ASP A 105 -2.97 2.08 14.98
C ASP A 105 -2.29 0.85 14.33
N THR A 106 -2.24 -0.28 15.05
CA THR A 106 -1.56 -1.50 14.61
C THR A 106 -2.46 -2.71 14.75
N TYR A 107 -2.52 -3.53 13.69
CA TYR A 107 -3.23 -4.80 13.75
C TYR A 107 -2.47 -5.83 14.59
N ASP A 108 -3.03 -6.23 15.74
CA ASP A 108 -2.39 -7.13 16.71
C ASP A 108 -3.04 -8.53 16.79
N PHE A 109 -4.05 -8.81 15.97
CA PHE A 109 -4.70 -10.12 15.98
C PHE A 109 -3.79 -11.19 15.38
N GLY A 110 -3.42 -12.19 16.19
CA GLY A 110 -2.44 -13.20 15.79
C GLY A 110 -2.34 -14.38 16.76
N GLU A 111 -1.38 -15.28 16.51
CA GLU A 111 -1.13 -16.42 17.38
C GLU A 111 -0.65 -15.97 18.77
N GLY A 112 -1.54 -16.08 19.77
CA GLY A 112 -1.29 -15.63 21.14
C GLY A 112 -1.92 -14.28 21.52
N SER A 113 -2.50 -13.57 20.54
CA SER A 113 -3.18 -12.28 20.72
C SER A 113 -4.52 -12.32 19.97
N THR A 114 -5.46 -13.14 20.44
CA THR A 114 -6.81 -13.27 19.83
C THR A 114 -7.88 -12.45 20.56
N ASP A 115 -7.52 -11.82 21.67
CA ASP A 115 -8.39 -11.00 22.51
C ASP A 115 -8.36 -9.51 22.12
N VAL A 116 -7.44 -9.13 21.23
CA VAL A 116 -7.32 -7.79 20.64
C VAL A 116 -7.61 -7.88 19.15
N ASP A 117 -8.11 -6.76 18.61
CA ASP A 117 -8.57 -6.60 17.24
C ASP A 117 -9.47 -7.75 16.78
N THR A 118 -10.53 -8.01 17.53
CA THR A 118 -11.41 -9.16 17.28
C THR A 118 -12.22 -8.98 15.98
N PRO A 119 -12.60 -10.07 15.30
CA PRO A 119 -13.45 -9.98 14.11
C PRO A 119 -14.75 -9.22 14.38
N THR A 120 -15.12 -8.33 13.47
CA THR A 120 -16.34 -7.55 13.59
C THR A 120 -17.55 -8.46 13.47
N MET A 121 -18.46 -8.37 14.44
CA MET A 121 -19.66 -9.19 14.51
C MET A 121 -20.90 -8.39 14.06
N THR A 122 -21.54 -8.85 12.99
CA THR A 122 -22.84 -8.34 12.51
C THR A 122 -23.87 -9.45 12.61
N ASP A 123 -25.01 -9.16 13.24
CA ASP A 123 -26.08 -10.16 13.47
C ASP A 123 -25.59 -11.46 14.13
N GLY A 124 -24.56 -11.37 14.98
CA GLY A 124 -23.94 -12.51 15.67
C GLY A 124 -23.07 -13.40 14.79
N LYS A 125 -22.64 -12.92 13.61
CA LYS A 125 -21.74 -13.61 12.68
C LYS A 125 -20.55 -12.71 12.33
N PRO A 126 -19.34 -13.27 12.16
CA PRO A 126 -18.21 -12.49 11.70
C PRO A 126 -18.45 -12.00 10.27
N VAL A 127 -18.10 -10.74 10.01
CA VAL A 127 -18.18 -10.13 8.68
C VAL A 127 -16.98 -10.61 7.85
N VAL A 128 -17.20 -11.69 7.12
CA VAL A 128 -16.22 -12.27 6.20
C VAL A 128 -16.84 -12.38 4.81
N MET A 129 -16.10 -11.92 3.80
CA MET A 129 -16.53 -11.96 2.41
C MET A 129 -15.43 -12.61 1.55
N PRO A 130 -15.74 -13.69 0.83
CA PRO A 130 -14.83 -14.26 -0.15
C PRO A 130 -14.73 -13.33 -1.36
N PHE A 131 -13.57 -13.32 -2.00
CA PHE A 131 -13.36 -12.70 -3.29
C PHE A 131 -12.34 -13.53 -4.08
N THR A 132 -12.46 -13.47 -5.41
CA THR A 132 -11.46 -14.09 -6.30
C THR A 132 -10.53 -12.99 -6.76
N ALA A 133 -9.23 -13.15 -6.52
CA ALA A 133 -8.25 -12.28 -7.14
C ALA A 133 -8.25 -12.59 -8.64
N MET A 134 -8.69 -11.65 -9.46
CA MET A 134 -8.52 -11.80 -10.89
C MET A 134 -7.10 -11.35 -11.23
N ALA A 135 -6.34 -12.15 -11.98
CA ALA A 135 -5.03 -11.73 -12.43
C ALA A 135 -5.20 -10.42 -13.20
N SER A 136 -4.68 -9.31 -12.68
CA SER A 136 -4.48 -8.14 -13.51
C SER A 136 -3.52 -8.59 -14.60
N MET A 137 -3.99 -8.68 -15.84
CA MET A 137 -3.13 -8.96 -16.99
C MET A 137 -2.02 -7.92 -16.96
N ASP A 138 -0.84 -8.37 -16.54
CA ASP A 138 0.39 -7.60 -16.43
C ASP A 138 0.43 -6.52 -17.50
N SER A 139 0.29 -5.28 -17.05
CA SER A 139 0.68 -4.13 -17.84
C SER A 139 2.21 -4.12 -17.86
N SER A 140 2.81 -5.02 -18.65
CA SER A 140 4.15 -4.87 -19.21
C SER A 140 4.11 -3.65 -20.16
N ALA A 141 3.99 -2.47 -19.57
CA ALA A 141 4.03 -1.18 -20.22
C ALA A 141 4.47 -0.13 -19.19
N GLY A 142 5.72 -0.22 -18.69
CA GLY A 142 6.27 0.91 -17.95
C GLY A 142 7.52 0.68 -17.11
N ALA A 143 8.66 0.41 -17.75
CA ALA A 143 10.03 0.82 -17.39
C ALA A 143 11.00 -0.21 -18.00
N SER A 144 11.86 0.07 -18.98
CA SER A 144 12.63 1.27 -19.23
C SER A 144 12.90 1.35 -20.74
N ALA A 145 12.28 2.31 -21.42
CA ALA A 145 12.72 2.72 -22.74
C ALA A 145 14.02 3.52 -22.57
N THR A 146 15.16 2.82 -22.49
CA THR A 146 16.42 3.45 -22.86
C THR A 146 16.38 3.60 -24.38
N THR A 147 15.88 4.73 -24.85
CA THR A 147 16.04 5.13 -26.24
C THR A 147 17.54 5.31 -26.49
N ASP A 148 18.18 4.24 -26.91
CA ASP A 148 19.45 4.26 -27.61
C ASP A 148 19.21 5.05 -28.91
N MET A 149 19.65 6.30 -28.90
CA MET A 149 19.53 7.19 -30.05
C MET A 149 20.70 6.91 -31.00
N GLY A 150 20.64 5.74 -31.63
CA GLY A 150 21.42 5.41 -32.82
C GLY A 150 20.99 6.31 -33.99
N ALA A 151 21.59 7.49 -34.08
CA ALA A 151 21.46 8.39 -35.22
C ALA A 151 22.24 7.82 -36.42
N ALA A 152 21.52 7.30 -37.41
CA ALA A 152 22.05 6.96 -38.72
C ALA A 152 21.24 7.67 -39.82
N GLY A 153 21.90 8.41 -40.70
CA GLY A 153 21.38 8.63 -42.06
C GLY A 153 21.59 9.99 -42.72
N ALA A 154 22.80 10.23 -43.23
CA ALA A 154 23.14 10.66 -44.61
C ALA A 154 22.40 11.82 -45.34
N GLY A 155 23.22 12.74 -45.86
CA GLY A 155 23.03 13.52 -47.11
C GLY A 155 23.27 15.02 -46.92
N ALA A 156 24.07 15.77 -47.70
CA ALA A 156 24.88 15.50 -48.88
C ALA A 156 25.82 16.72 -49.16
N ALA A 157 26.91 16.43 -49.88
CA ALA A 157 27.58 17.27 -50.88
C ALA A 157 28.58 18.41 -50.52
N MET A 158 29.67 18.39 -51.33
CA MET A 158 30.62 19.46 -51.72
C MET A 158 31.80 19.73 -50.76
N ASP A 159 32.99 19.24 -51.12
CA ASP A 159 34.10 19.98 -51.80
C ASP A 159 34.79 20.93 -50.78
N SER A 160 36.08 20.85 -50.44
CA SER A 160 37.25 20.69 -51.29
C SER A 160 38.49 20.31 -50.43
N LYS A 161 39.38 19.49 -51.03
CA LYS A 161 40.84 19.68 -51.14
C LYS A 161 41.74 19.91 -49.89
N ALA A 162 42.87 19.18 -49.93
CA ALA A 162 44.18 19.43 -49.28
C ALA A 162 44.32 18.83 -47.86
N SER A 163 45.22 17.88 -47.58
CA SER A 163 46.69 17.81 -47.73
C SER A 163 47.39 18.05 -46.39
N GLY A 164 48.28 17.13 -46.00
CA GLY A 164 49.25 17.29 -44.90
C GLY A 164 48.74 16.74 -43.56
N SER A 165 49.24 15.63 -43.01
CA SER A 165 50.61 15.29 -42.61
C SER A 165 51.15 16.11 -41.43
N THR A 166 51.48 15.38 -40.36
CA THR A 166 52.33 15.77 -39.20
C THR A 166 51.65 16.71 -38.17
N THR A 167 51.99 16.82 -36.88
CA THR A 167 53.19 16.52 -36.07
C THR A 167 52.76 16.40 -34.60
N ALA A 168 53.61 15.73 -33.83
CA ALA A 168 53.62 15.45 -32.40
C ALA A 168 53.64 16.66 -31.42
N THR A 169 53.61 16.30 -30.12
CA THR A 169 54.52 16.70 -29.02
C THR A 169 54.04 17.67 -27.91
N SER A 170 54.17 17.14 -26.66
CA SER A 170 54.60 17.75 -25.37
C SER A 170 53.87 19.00 -24.81
N GLY A 171 53.60 19.15 -23.50
CA GLY A 171 54.07 18.45 -22.31
C GLY A 171 53.51 19.03 -20.99
N GLU A 172 53.88 18.36 -19.90
CA GLU A 172 53.76 18.61 -18.43
C GLU A 172 54.43 19.94 -17.96
N PRO A 173 54.53 20.36 -16.65
CA PRO A 173 54.19 19.70 -15.35
C PRO A 173 53.62 20.61 -14.22
N GLY A 174 53.42 20.06 -13.00
CA GLY A 174 53.41 20.84 -11.74
C GLY A 174 52.86 20.12 -10.49
N ALA A 175 53.70 19.93 -9.47
CA ALA A 175 53.51 19.10 -8.26
C ALA A 175 53.52 19.90 -6.94
N ASN A 176 52.94 19.34 -5.85
CA ASN A 176 53.41 19.37 -4.44
C ASN A 176 52.36 18.67 -3.53
N SER A 177 52.65 17.53 -2.86
CA SER A 177 53.44 17.28 -1.62
C SER A 177 52.70 17.66 -0.32
N ASP A 178 52.42 16.69 0.56
CA ASP A 178 53.03 16.56 1.91
C ASP A 178 52.36 15.45 2.80
N GLU A 179 53.21 14.86 3.64
CA GLU A 179 53.14 13.63 4.47
C GLU A 179 52.19 13.68 5.70
N VAL A 180 51.81 12.51 6.26
CA VAL A 180 52.47 11.92 7.46
C VAL A 180 51.71 10.70 8.05
N THR A 181 52.51 9.81 8.63
CA THR A 181 52.31 8.47 9.22
C THR A 181 51.65 8.44 10.62
N THR A 182 50.86 7.39 10.93
CA THR A 182 51.09 6.41 12.05
C THR A 182 49.89 5.45 12.29
N PRO A 183 50.12 4.18 12.68
CA PRO A 183 49.12 3.21 13.15
C PRO A 183 49.25 2.89 14.66
N SER A 184 48.15 2.55 15.35
CA SER A 184 48.00 1.83 16.65
C SER A 184 46.52 1.96 17.08
N GLY A 185 45.76 1.00 17.64
CA GLY A 185 46.02 -0.23 18.36
C GLY A 185 45.12 -0.26 19.62
N GLY A 186 44.20 -1.24 19.75
CA GLY A 186 43.46 -1.60 20.98
C GLY A 186 42.18 -0.78 21.28
N VAL A 187 41.07 -1.30 21.82
CA VAL A 187 40.72 -2.57 22.45
C VAL A 187 39.20 -2.79 22.34
N VAL A 188 38.78 -4.06 22.26
CA VAL A 188 37.37 -4.51 22.33
C VAL A 188 36.99 -4.86 23.78
N PRO A 189 35.87 -4.38 24.34
CA PRO A 189 35.33 -4.91 25.59
C PRO A 189 34.03 -5.68 25.34
N GLY A 190 33.94 -6.93 25.83
CA GLY A 190 32.64 -7.58 26.03
C GLY A 190 32.49 -9.10 25.87
N GLN A 191 33.55 -9.87 25.60
CA GLN A 191 33.44 -11.34 25.60
C GLN A 191 33.88 -11.90 26.97
N THR A 192 32.94 -12.44 27.73
CA THR A 192 33.19 -13.29 28.91
C THR A 192 33.15 -14.76 28.50
N PRO A 193 34.22 -15.54 28.76
CA PRO A 193 34.14 -16.99 28.78
C PRO A 193 34.44 -17.56 30.18
N ASN A 194 33.48 -18.28 30.75
CA ASN A 194 33.58 -19.69 31.15
C ASN A 194 32.20 -20.19 31.62
#